data_AF-V5X8I4-F1
#
_entry.id   AF-V5X8I4-F1
#
_cell.length_a   1.000
_cell.length_b   1.000
_cell.length_c   1.000
_cell.angle_alpha   90.00
_cell.angle_beta   90.00
_cell.angle_gamma   90.00
#
_symmetry.space_group_name_H-M   'P 1'
#
loop_
_entity.id
_entity.type
_entity.pdbx_description
1 polymer ?
#
loop_
_entity_poly.entity_id
_entity_poly.type
_entity_poly.pdbx_seq_one_letter_code
_entity_poly.pdbx_strand_id
1 'polypeptide(L)'
;MRRIVTAAEDLLSESDRFSEISVEQVIARAQISRSTFYSYFDDLGHLLRVVGQGVVGEVVQSARRWMDLDGAVTEAALVEIFTDLVKTYRRRAKLLAALAEASVYDPGVREEFHGLLTVGHVELAKHIRRAQDAGGARADIDPESTAAWLVWMVERGLYQQIRPAGPAQTRRHVAALAAIIWHALYAPDAP
;
A
#
# COMPACT_ATOMS: atom_id res chain seq x y z
N MET A 1 -21.62 -9.93 -2.67
CA MET A 1 -20.27 -9.32 -2.77
C MET A 1 -19.41 -9.50 -1.50
N ARG A 2 -19.69 -8.83 -0.36
CA ARG A 2 -18.78 -8.82 0.83
C ARG A 2 -18.33 -10.22 1.30
N ARG A 3 -19.23 -11.19 1.39
CA ARG A 3 -18.91 -12.58 1.77
C ARG A 3 -17.91 -13.27 0.84
N ILE A 4 -17.95 -12.96 -0.46
CA ILE A 4 -17.05 -13.54 -1.48
C ILE A 4 -15.65 -12.97 -1.32
N VAL A 5 -15.56 -11.65 -1.12
CA VAL A 5 -14.30 -10.93 -0.88
C VAL A 5 -13.64 -11.44 0.41
N THR A 6 -14.38 -11.52 1.53
CA THR A 6 -13.85 -12.06 2.79
C THR A 6 -13.37 -13.51 2.64
N ALA A 7 -14.15 -14.36 1.98
CA ALA A 7 -13.73 -15.74 1.74
C ALA A 7 -12.43 -15.84 0.93
N ALA A 8 -12.25 -14.97 -0.07
CA ALA A 8 -11.01 -14.91 -0.84
C ALA A 8 -9.84 -14.37 0.00
N GLU A 9 -10.05 -13.31 0.81
CA GLU A 9 -9.02 -12.80 1.73
C GLU A 9 -8.55 -13.88 2.72
N ASP A 10 -9.49 -14.64 3.29
CA ASP A 10 -9.18 -15.72 4.24
C ASP A 10 -8.35 -16.81 3.55
N LEU A 11 -8.79 -17.29 2.37
CA LEU A 11 -8.05 -18.28 1.58
C LEU A 11 -6.65 -17.78 1.20
N LEU A 12 -6.51 -16.51 0.80
CA LEU A 12 -5.22 -15.89 0.47
C LEU A 12 -4.30 -15.73 1.67
N SER A 13 -4.85 -15.62 2.88
CA SER A 13 -4.06 -15.56 4.11
C SER A 13 -3.56 -16.95 4.55
N GLU A 14 -4.30 -18.00 4.16
CA GLU A 14 -3.99 -19.42 4.39
C GLU A 14 -2.99 -19.97 3.37
N SER A 15 -3.04 -19.49 2.12
CA SER A 15 -2.15 -19.91 1.02
C SER A 15 -0.84 -19.11 0.95
N ASP A 16 0.17 -19.72 0.36
CA ASP A 16 1.45 -19.04 0.09
C ASP A 16 1.49 -18.40 -1.30
N ARG A 17 0.65 -18.90 -2.23
CA ARG A 17 0.58 -18.41 -3.61
C ARG A 17 -0.85 -18.24 -4.07
N PHE A 18 -1.04 -17.29 -4.98
CA PHE A 18 -2.36 -17.06 -5.58
C PHE A 18 -2.86 -18.26 -6.40
N SER A 19 -1.97 -18.95 -7.10
CA SER A 19 -2.31 -20.10 -7.95
C SER A 19 -2.93 -21.28 -7.18
N GLU A 20 -2.90 -21.26 -5.85
CA GLU A 20 -3.44 -22.30 -4.98
C GLU A 20 -4.94 -22.12 -4.70
N ILE A 21 -5.55 -21.02 -5.14
CA ILE A 21 -6.95 -20.69 -4.90
C ILE A 21 -7.76 -20.89 -6.18
N SER A 22 -8.97 -21.46 -6.04
CA SER A 22 -9.93 -21.64 -7.12
C SER A 22 -11.28 -20.96 -6.82
N VAL A 23 -12.07 -20.74 -7.88
CA VAL A 23 -13.45 -20.22 -7.78
C VAL A 23 -14.30 -21.15 -6.91
N GLU A 24 -14.12 -22.46 -7.02
CA GLU A 24 -14.84 -23.48 -6.26
C GLU A 24 -14.55 -23.40 -4.76
N GLN A 25 -13.30 -23.18 -4.38
CA GLN A 25 -12.93 -22.98 -2.97
C GLN A 25 -13.55 -21.70 -2.40
N VAL A 26 -13.55 -20.61 -3.17
CA VAL A 26 -14.20 -19.35 -2.76
C VAL A 26 -15.70 -19.55 -2.60
N ILE A 27 -16.37 -20.21 -3.56
CA ILE A 27 -17.82 -20.51 -3.50
C ILE A 27 -18.14 -21.34 -2.25
N ALA A 28 -17.36 -22.39 -1.99
CA ALA A 28 -17.53 -23.26 -0.84
C ALA A 28 -17.34 -22.50 0.48
N ARG A 29 -16.26 -21.70 0.59
CA ARG A 29 -15.95 -20.90 1.79
C ARG A 29 -16.97 -19.80 2.03
N ALA A 30 -17.42 -19.12 0.97
CA ALA A 30 -18.43 -18.08 1.05
C ALA A 30 -19.85 -18.65 1.28
N GLN A 31 -20.04 -19.97 1.10
CA GLN A 31 -21.32 -20.67 1.15
C GLN A 31 -22.38 -20.03 0.23
N ILE A 32 -22.05 -19.91 -1.05
CA ILE A 32 -22.94 -19.35 -2.09
C ILE A 32 -23.11 -20.34 -3.26
N SER A 33 -24.00 -20.03 -4.20
CA SER A 33 -24.09 -20.77 -5.46
C SER A 33 -23.05 -20.28 -6.47
N ARG A 34 -22.74 -21.14 -7.46
CA ARG A 34 -21.92 -20.76 -8.62
C ARG A 34 -22.53 -19.60 -9.40
N SER A 35 -23.85 -19.60 -9.60
CA SER A 35 -24.55 -18.49 -10.26
C SER A 35 -24.41 -17.16 -9.51
N THR A 36 -24.42 -17.20 -8.17
CA THR A 36 -24.22 -16.01 -7.35
C THR A 36 -22.80 -15.47 -7.55
N PHE A 37 -21.78 -16.32 -7.60
CA PHE A 37 -20.40 -15.88 -7.87
C PHE A 37 -20.30 -15.15 -9.20
N TYR A 38 -20.74 -15.79 -10.29
CA TYR A 38 -20.64 -15.24 -11.64
C TYR A 38 -21.58 -14.06 -11.91
N SER A 39 -22.51 -13.76 -11.00
CA SER A 39 -23.27 -12.50 -11.04
C SER A 39 -22.47 -11.27 -10.58
N TYR A 40 -21.37 -11.49 -9.85
CA TYR A 40 -20.49 -10.42 -9.35
C TYR A 40 -19.11 -10.42 -9.99
N PHE A 41 -18.57 -11.59 -10.35
CA PHE A 41 -17.20 -11.75 -10.82
C PHE A 41 -17.15 -12.67 -12.03
N ASP A 42 -16.51 -12.20 -13.11
CA ASP A 42 -16.38 -12.98 -14.35
C ASP A 42 -15.46 -14.18 -14.15
N ASP A 43 -14.41 -14.00 -13.35
CA ASP A 43 -13.41 -15.01 -13.04
C ASP A 43 -12.73 -14.70 -11.68
N LEU A 44 -11.76 -15.54 -11.32
CA LEU A 44 -10.97 -15.36 -10.10
C LEU A 44 -10.07 -14.11 -10.17
N GLY A 45 -9.60 -13.72 -11.36
CA GLY A 45 -8.80 -12.52 -11.56
C GLY A 45 -9.60 -11.23 -11.30
N HIS A 46 -10.87 -11.18 -11.71
CA HIS A 46 -11.79 -10.09 -11.37
C HIS A 46 -11.97 -10.00 -9.86
N LEU A 47 -12.23 -11.12 -9.19
CA LEU A 47 -12.31 -11.13 -7.72
C LEU A 47 -11.01 -10.60 -7.08
N LEU A 48 -9.85 -11.02 -7.58
CA LEU A 48 -8.58 -10.54 -7.08
C LEU A 48 -8.38 -9.04 -7.24
N ARG A 49 -8.73 -8.47 -8.39
CA ARG A 49 -8.60 -7.02 -8.61
C ARG A 49 -9.39 -6.27 -7.54
N VAL A 50 -10.61 -6.73 -7.23
CA VAL A 50 -11.46 -6.13 -6.18
C VAL A 50 -10.88 -6.32 -4.78
N VAL A 51 -10.36 -7.51 -4.45
CA VAL A 51 -9.67 -7.75 -3.16
C VAL A 51 -8.42 -6.86 -3.05
N GLY A 52 -7.62 -6.78 -4.11
CA GLY A 52 -6.40 -5.99 -4.17
C GLY A 52 -6.63 -4.51 -4.00
N GLN A 53 -7.66 -3.95 -4.64
CA GLN A 53 -8.08 -2.56 -4.45
C GLN A 53 -8.31 -2.23 -2.97
N GLY A 54 -9.08 -3.05 -2.25
CA GLY A 54 -9.37 -2.82 -0.84
C GLY A 54 -8.11 -2.84 0.04
N VAL A 55 -7.24 -3.82 -0.20
CA VAL A 55 -6.06 -4.07 0.65
C VAL A 55 -4.95 -3.06 0.40
N VAL A 56 -4.66 -2.76 -0.86
CA VAL A 56 -3.70 -1.70 -1.24
C VAL A 56 -4.24 -0.35 -0.77
N GLY A 57 -5.55 -0.09 -0.92
CA GLY A 57 -6.21 1.09 -0.41
C GLY A 57 -6.01 1.29 1.11
N GLU A 58 -6.13 0.23 1.91
CA GLU A 58 -5.90 0.28 3.37
C GLU A 58 -4.46 0.70 3.72
N VAL A 59 -3.46 0.15 3.01
CA VAL A 59 -2.05 0.50 3.21
C VAL A 59 -1.78 1.94 2.77
N VAL A 60 -2.30 2.33 1.60
CA VAL A 60 -2.17 3.68 1.05
C VAL A 60 -2.81 4.72 1.99
N GLN A 61 -3.97 4.43 2.56
CA GLN A 61 -4.61 5.32 3.54
C GLN A 61 -3.76 5.48 4.80
N SER A 62 -3.15 4.40 5.29
CA SER A 62 -2.21 4.46 6.42
C SER A 62 -0.98 5.31 6.10
N ALA A 63 -0.44 5.19 4.88
CA ALA A 63 0.72 5.94 4.41
C ALA A 63 0.44 7.45 4.22
N ARG A 64 -0.83 7.85 4.08
CA ARG A 64 -1.23 9.24 3.82
C ARG A 64 -1.57 10.04 5.05
N ARG A 65 -1.76 9.41 6.22
CA ARG A 65 -2.20 10.10 7.45
C ARG A 65 -1.36 11.31 7.82
N TRP A 66 -0.07 11.30 7.49
CA TRP A 66 0.83 12.40 7.81
C TRP A 66 0.57 13.65 6.95
N MET A 67 -0.07 13.49 5.78
CA MET A 67 -0.49 14.58 4.90
C MET A 67 -1.69 15.36 5.46
N ASP A 68 -2.38 14.78 6.44
CA ASP A 68 -3.57 15.34 7.09
C ASP A 68 -3.26 15.85 8.51
N LEU A 69 -1.98 15.95 8.89
CA LEU A 69 -1.60 16.48 10.20
C LEU A 69 -1.92 17.96 10.32
N ASP A 70 -2.49 18.34 11.46
CA ASP A 70 -2.65 19.74 11.83
C ASP A 70 -1.30 20.31 12.29
N GLY A 71 -0.78 21.28 11.54
CA GLY A 71 0.46 22.00 11.86
C GLY A 71 1.72 21.42 11.21
N ALA A 72 2.89 21.79 11.76
CA ALA A 72 4.17 21.41 11.19
C ALA A 72 4.43 19.90 11.36
N VAL A 73 4.78 19.24 10.25
CA VAL A 73 5.26 17.85 10.27
C VAL A 73 6.57 17.82 11.07
N THR A 74 6.76 16.78 11.88
CA THR A 74 8.03 16.53 12.58
C THR A 74 8.53 15.12 12.26
N GLU A 75 9.83 14.90 12.37
CA GLU A 75 10.41 13.56 12.19
C GLU A 75 9.79 12.53 13.16
N ALA A 76 9.54 12.92 14.41
CA ALA A 76 8.90 12.06 15.40
C ALA A 76 7.48 11.65 14.98
N ALA A 77 6.68 12.57 14.47
CA ALA A 77 5.34 12.27 13.96
C ALA A 77 5.40 11.29 12.76
N LEU A 78 6.41 11.44 11.88
CA LEU A 78 6.62 10.50 10.78
C LEU A 78 6.97 9.10 11.26
N VAL A 79 7.79 8.96 12.33
CA VAL A 79 8.09 7.66 12.94
C VAL A 79 6.83 6.97 13.45
N GLU A 80 5.95 7.70 14.13
CA GLU A 80 4.68 7.15 14.65
C GLU A 80 3.77 6.70 13.51
N ILE A 81 3.61 7.53 12.47
CA ILE A 81 2.73 7.24 11.34
C ILE A 81 3.28 6.06 10.53
N PHE A 82 4.58 6.02 10.27
CA PHE A 82 5.17 4.90 9.54
C PHE A 82 5.26 3.62 10.36
N THR A 83 5.27 3.71 11.69
CA THR A 83 5.06 2.54 12.56
C THR A 83 3.69 1.92 12.29
N ASP A 84 2.64 2.74 12.20
CA ASP A 84 1.27 2.27 11.92
C ASP A 84 1.07 1.80 10.47
N LEU A 85 1.73 2.45 9.51
CA LEU A 85 1.83 1.96 8.14
C LEU A 85 2.40 0.53 8.12
N VAL A 86 3.52 0.31 8.80
CA VAL A 86 4.17 -1.00 8.84
C VAL A 86 3.31 -2.05 9.56
N LYS A 87 2.61 -1.69 10.64
CA LYS A 87 1.63 -2.59 11.28
C LYS A 87 0.52 -2.99 10.31
N THR A 88 -0.03 -2.02 9.59
CA THR A 88 -1.11 -2.22 8.60
C THR A 88 -0.63 -3.13 7.46
N TYR A 89 0.52 -2.81 6.89
CA TYR A 89 1.17 -3.62 5.87
C TYR A 89 1.40 -5.06 6.35
N ARG A 90 1.92 -5.27 7.56
CA ARG A 90 2.20 -6.62 8.10
C ARG A 90 0.96 -7.48 8.25
N ARG A 91 -0.17 -6.90 8.69
CA ARG A 91 -1.46 -7.60 8.75
C ARG A 91 -1.90 -8.11 7.38
N ARG A 92 -1.49 -7.43 6.30
CA ARG A 92 -1.86 -7.73 4.92
C ARG A 92 -0.72 -8.31 4.07
N ALA A 93 0.45 -8.59 4.66
CA ALA A 93 1.68 -8.84 3.91
C ALA A 93 1.61 -10.10 3.01
N LYS A 94 0.94 -11.17 3.45
CA LYS A 94 0.72 -12.36 2.63
C LYS A 94 -0.12 -12.06 1.38
N LEU A 95 -1.23 -11.36 1.58
CA LEU A 95 -2.14 -10.98 0.51
C LEU A 95 -1.48 -10.01 -0.49
N LEU A 96 -0.74 -9.02 0.00
CA LEU A 96 0.04 -8.12 -0.85
C LEU A 96 1.13 -8.86 -1.63
N ALA A 97 1.76 -9.88 -1.02
CA ALA A 97 2.72 -10.72 -1.72
C ALA A 97 2.08 -11.57 -2.82
N ALA A 98 0.90 -12.15 -2.55
CA ALA A 98 0.14 -12.90 -3.54
C ALA A 98 -0.31 -12.00 -4.71
N LEU A 99 -0.73 -10.75 -4.43
CA LEU A 99 -1.06 -9.76 -5.45
C LEU A 99 0.16 -9.37 -6.30
N ALA A 100 1.31 -9.16 -5.65
CA ALA A 100 2.56 -8.86 -6.35
C ALA A 100 2.98 -10.01 -7.29
N GLU A 101 2.84 -11.26 -6.85
CA GLU A 101 3.06 -12.44 -7.69
C GLU A 101 2.04 -12.52 -8.84
N ALA A 102 0.75 -12.33 -8.55
CA ALA A 102 -0.30 -12.35 -9.57
C ALA A 102 -0.09 -11.27 -10.65
N SER A 103 0.43 -10.10 -10.28
CA SER A 103 0.75 -9.01 -11.23
C SER A 103 1.80 -9.38 -12.29
N VAL A 104 2.60 -10.42 -12.05
CA VAL A 104 3.56 -10.95 -13.04
C VAL A 104 2.82 -11.61 -14.21
N TYR A 105 1.71 -12.28 -13.93
CA TYR A 105 1.01 -13.14 -14.89
C TYR A 105 -0.34 -12.56 -15.36
N ASP A 106 -1.01 -11.72 -14.56
CA ASP A 106 -2.29 -11.10 -14.87
C ASP A 106 -2.10 -9.59 -15.14
N PRO A 107 -2.28 -9.13 -16.40
CA PRO A 107 -2.16 -7.73 -16.76
C PRO A 107 -3.15 -6.81 -16.03
N GLY A 108 -4.36 -7.28 -15.75
CA GLY A 108 -5.38 -6.48 -15.07
C GLY A 108 -5.03 -6.25 -13.60
N VAL A 109 -4.46 -7.23 -12.90
CA VAL A 109 -3.95 -7.05 -11.53
C VAL A 109 -2.80 -6.04 -11.52
N ARG A 110 -1.90 -6.11 -12.50
CA ARG A 110 -0.78 -5.17 -12.64
C ARG A 110 -1.25 -3.74 -12.91
N GLU A 111 -2.18 -3.57 -13.85
CA GLU A 111 -2.76 -2.27 -14.19
C GLU A 111 -3.47 -1.65 -12.98
N GLU A 112 -4.24 -2.44 -12.23
CA GLU A 112 -4.93 -1.98 -11.03
C GLU A 112 -3.94 -1.53 -9.94
N PHE A 113 -2.91 -2.34 -9.67
CA PHE A 113 -1.87 -2.00 -8.70
C PHE A 113 -1.15 -0.70 -9.07
N HIS A 114 -0.76 -0.55 -10.34
CA HIS A 114 -0.13 0.66 -10.86
C HIS A 114 -1.08 1.87 -10.81
N GLY A 115 -2.37 1.67 -11.07
CA GLY A 115 -3.40 2.70 -10.95
C GLY A 115 -3.47 3.27 -9.53
N LEU A 116 -3.49 2.40 -8.52
CA LEU A 116 -3.52 2.81 -7.11
C LEU A 116 -2.27 3.59 -6.68
N LEU A 117 -1.08 3.15 -7.12
CA LEU A 117 0.16 3.88 -6.87
C LEU A 117 0.20 5.22 -7.60
N THR A 118 -0.35 5.30 -8.80
CA THR A 118 -0.49 6.56 -9.56
C THR A 118 -1.36 7.57 -8.82
N VAL A 119 -2.46 7.12 -8.22
CA VAL A 119 -3.25 7.96 -7.31
C VAL A 119 -2.42 8.40 -6.09
N GLY A 120 -1.56 7.52 -5.57
CA GLY A 120 -0.50 7.85 -4.60
C GLY A 120 0.37 9.04 -5.01
N HIS A 121 0.95 8.97 -6.21
CA HIS A 121 1.85 10.00 -6.75
C HIS A 121 1.17 11.36 -6.83
N VAL A 122 -0.03 11.41 -7.43
CA VAL A 122 -0.76 12.66 -7.63
C VAL A 122 -1.04 13.36 -6.30
N GLU A 123 -1.42 12.59 -5.30
CA GLU A 123 -1.84 13.11 -4.00
C GLU A 123 -0.65 13.54 -3.14
N LEU A 124 0.46 12.79 -3.18
CA LEU A 124 1.70 13.23 -2.55
C LEU A 124 2.27 14.49 -3.23
N ALA A 125 2.22 14.60 -4.56
CA ALA A 125 2.67 15.80 -5.26
C ALA A 125 1.83 17.03 -4.87
N LYS A 126 0.49 16.87 -4.77
CA LYS A 126 -0.40 17.93 -4.25
C LYS A 126 -0.05 18.31 -2.81
N HIS A 127 0.23 17.33 -1.97
CA HIS A 127 0.66 17.57 -0.59
C HIS A 127 1.95 18.38 -0.52
N ILE A 128 2.98 17.98 -1.28
CA ILE A 128 4.27 18.68 -1.34
C ILE A 128 4.07 20.13 -1.78
N ARG A 129 3.29 20.39 -2.84
CA ARG A 129 2.98 21.77 -3.29
C ARG A 129 2.34 22.61 -2.19
N ARG A 130 1.29 22.09 -1.54
CA ARG A 130 0.62 22.81 -0.44
C ARG A 130 1.60 23.11 0.70
N ALA A 131 2.48 22.18 1.03
CA ALA A 131 3.49 22.37 2.07
C ALA A 131 4.57 23.39 1.65
N GLN A 132 4.95 23.44 0.38
CA GLN A 132 5.85 24.47 -0.17
C GLN A 132 5.20 25.86 -0.13
N ASP A 133 3.95 25.98 -0.55
CA ASP A 133 3.19 27.24 -0.53
C ASP A 133 3.04 27.80 0.89
N ALA A 134 2.96 26.91 1.89
CA ALA A 134 2.91 27.26 3.31
C ALA A 134 4.30 27.48 3.95
N GLY A 135 5.39 27.30 3.22
CA GLY A 135 6.77 27.40 3.73
C GLY A 135 7.18 26.26 4.66
N GLY A 136 6.42 25.17 4.71
CA GLY A 136 6.68 24.01 5.56
C GLY A 136 7.54 22.93 4.91
N ALA A 137 7.55 22.86 3.57
CA ALA A 137 8.42 21.94 2.82
C ALA A 137 9.50 22.70 2.04
N ARG A 138 10.59 22.00 1.72
CA ARG A 138 11.71 22.50 0.91
C ARG A 138 11.21 23.04 -0.43
N ALA A 139 11.65 24.25 -0.80
CA ALA A 139 11.23 24.90 -2.03
C ALA A 139 12.03 24.48 -3.27
N ASP A 140 13.15 23.77 -3.09
CA ASP A 140 14.10 23.40 -4.15
C ASP A 140 13.82 22.03 -4.80
N ILE A 141 12.81 21.30 -4.32
CA ILE A 141 12.42 19.99 -4.84
C ILE A 141 11.27 20.10 -5.85
N ASP A 142 11.32 19.26 -6.89
CA ASP A 142 10.23 19.08 -7.85
C ASP A 142 9.13 18.17 -7.24
N PRO A 143 7.91 18.65 -7.00
CA PRO A 143 6.87 17.88 -6.31
C PRO A 143 6.51 16.58 -7.02
N GLU A 144 6.37 16.62 -8.34
CA GLU A 144 5.98 15.50 -9.19
C GLU A 144 7.02 14.36 -9.15
N SER A 145 8.27 14.67 -9.46
CA SER A 145 9.35 13.69 -9.50
C SER A 145 9.66 13.15 -8.12
N THR A 146 9.63 14.01 -7.10
CA THR A 146 9.85 13.60 -5.71
C THR A 146 8.76 12.66 -5.24
N ALA A 147 7.48 12.97 -5.51
CA ALA A 147 6.38 12.10 -5.18
C ALA A 147 6.48 10.73 -5.88
N ALA A 148 6.85 10.72 -7.17
CA ALA A 148 7.06 9.49 -7.94
C ALA A 148 8.11 8.57 -7.31
N TRP A 149 9.27 9.12 -6.94
CA TRP A 149 10.32 8.35 -6.28
C TRP A 149 9.92 7.85 -4.90
N LEU A 150 9.32 8.71 -4.08
CA LEU A 150 8.98 8.37 -2.71
C LEU A 150 7.92 7.27 -2.61
N VAL A 151 6.88 7.29 -3.45
CA VAL A 151 5.83 6.26 -3.43
C VAL A 151 6.40 4.90 -3.80
N TRP A 152 7.18 4.80 -4.89
CA TRP A 152 7.80 3.52 -5.28
C TRP A 152 8.85 3.06 -4.27
N MET A 153 9.61 3.98 -3.67
CA MET A 153 10.55 3.63 -2.60
C MET A 153 9.83 3.04 -1.39
N VAL A 154 8.71 3.63 -0.98
CA VAL A 154 7.89 3.13 0.13
C VAL A 154 7.31 1.77 -0.22
N GLU A 155 6.64 1.63 -1.37
CA GLU A 155 6.06 0.36 -1.82
C GLU A 155 7.12 -0.75 -1.83
N ARG A 156 8.24 -0.51 -2.52
CA ARG A 156 9.30 -1.51 -2.67
C ARG A 156 10.01 -1.79 -1.36
N GLY A 157 10.13 -0.79 -0.49
CA GLY A 157 10.68 -0.91 0.85
C GLY A 157 9.79 -1.76 1.76
N LEU A 158 8.47 -1.58 1.71
CA LEU A 158 7.52 -2.45 2.41
C LEU A 158 7.68 -3.91 1.95
N TYR A 159 7.76 -4.12 0.63
CA TYR A 159 7.90 -5.46 0.06
C TYR A 159 9.24 -6.13 0.39
N GLN A 160 10.37 -5.46 0.12
CA GLN A 160 11.70 -6.07 0.21
C GLN A 160 12.33 -5.98 1.60
N GLN A 161 12.06 -4.91 2.35
CA GLN A 161 12.74 -4.65 3.62
C GLN A 161 11.85 -5.02 4.81
N ILE A 162 10.58 -4.63 4.81
CA ILE A 162 9.69 -4.84 5.97
C ILE A 162 9.15 -6.27 6.04
N ARG A 163 8.83 -6.89 4.91
CA ARG A 163 8.28 -8.25 4.85
C ARG A 163 9.21 -9.31 5.49
N PRO A 164 10.50 -9.39 5.17
CA PRO A 164 11.38 -10.39 5.79
C PRO A 164 11.92 -9.98 7.18
N ALA A 165 11.78 -8.70 7.58
CA ALA A 165 12.43 -8.18 8.78
C ALA A 165 11.86 -8.74 10.10
N GLY A 166 12.73 -9.10 11.03
CA GLY A 166 12.36 -9.33 12.43
C GLY A 166 12.05 -8.01 13.18
N PRO A 167 11.41 -8.06 14.38
CA PRO A 167 10.91 -6.85 15.06
C PRO A 167 11.93 -5.73 15.29
N ALA A 168 13.18 -6.07 15.63
CA ALA A 168 14.23 -5.07 15.84
C ALA A 168 14.65 -4.38 14.53
N GLN A 169 14.75 -5.14 13.44
CA GLN A 169 15.09 -4.61 12.12
C GLN A 169 13.93 -3.76 11.56
N THR A 170 12.68 -4.16 11.82
CA THR A 170 11.49 -3.35 11.48
C THR A 170 11.56 -1.95 12.07
N ARG A 171 11.89 -1.82 13.37
CA ARG A 171 12.00 -0.50 14.02
C ARG A 171 13.08 0.35 13.37
N ARG A 172 14.20 -0.24 12.98
CA ARG A 172 15.27 0.47 12.25
C ARG A 172 14.82 0.93 10.87
N HIS A 173 14.10 0.09 10.12
CA HIS A 173 13.57 0.48 8.81
C HIS A 173 12.51 1.58 8.91
N VAL A 174 11.65 1.56 9.93
CA VAL A 174 10.68 2.64 10.17
C VAL A 174 11.40 3.96 10.46
N ALA A 175 12.40 3.95 11.35
CA ALA A 175 13.18 5.13 11.65
C ALA A 175 13.91 5.66 10.40
N ALA A 176 14.52 4.78 9.60
CA ALA A 176 15.18 5.17 8.36
C ALA A 176 14.20 5.75 7.32
N LEU A 177 13.01 5.15 7.18
CA LEU A 177 11.98 5.68 6.28
C LEU A 177 11.51 7.08 6.72
N ALA A 178 11.26 7.26 8.01
CA ALA A 178 10.88 8.56 8.58
C ALA A 178 11.95 9.62 8.32
N ALA A 179 13.22 9.29 8.58
CA ALA A 179 14.34 10.18 8.34
C ALA A 179 14.50 10.55 6.85
N ILE A 180 14.35 9.59 5.94
CA ILE A 180 14.43 9.86 4.49
C ILE A 180 13.33 10.84 4.07
N ILE A 181 12.08 10.61 4.48
CA ILE A 181 10.96 11.50 4.14
C ILE A 181 11.13 12.88 4.79
N TRP A 182 11.57 12.92 6.05
CA TRP A 182 11.87 14.14 6.78
C TRP A 182 12.90 14.98 6.04
N HIS A 183 14.06 14.40 5.71
CA HIS A 183 15.14 15.12 5.04
C HIS A 183 14.82 15.48 3.59
N ALA A 184 14.08 14.63 2.89
CA ALA A 184 13.69 14.90 1.51
C ALA A 184 12.69 16.06 1.39
N LEU A 185 11.81 16.26 2.39
CA LEU A 185 10.67 17.17 2.25
C LEU A 185 10.68 18.35 3.23
N TYR A 186 11.11 18.16 4.47
CA TYR A 186 10.83 19.09 5.58
C TYR A 186 12.07 19.64 6.28
N ALA A 187 13.18 18.90 6.26
CA ALA A 187 14.37 19.34 6.95
C ALA A 187 14.89 20.66 6.35
N PRO A 188 15.28 21.62 7.20
CA PRO A 188 15.89 22.85 6.73
C PRO A 188 17.17 22.55 5.95
N ASP A 189 17.52 23.44 5.03
CA ASP A 189 18.79 23.33 4.32
C ASP A 189 19.96 23.27 5.30
N ALA A 190 20.90 22.37 5.01
CA ALA A 190 22.16 22.36 5.73
C ALA A 190 22.87 23.70 5.46
N PRO A 191 23.44 24.34 6.51
CA PRO A 191 24.13 25.62 6.36
C PRO A 191 25.37 25.54 5.47
#